data_AF-V9LJ88-F1
#
_entry.id   AF-V9LJ88-F1
#
_cell.length_a   1.000
_cell.length_b   1.000
_cell.length_c   1.000
_cell.angle_alpha   90.00
_cell.angle_beta   90.00
_cell.angle_gamma   90.00
#
_symmetry.space_group_name_H-M   'P 1'
#
loop_
_entity.id
_entity.type
_entity.pdbx_description
1 polymer ?
#
loop_
_entity_poly.entity_id
_entity_poly.type
_entity_poly.pdbx_seq_one_letter_code
_entity_poly.pdbx_strand_id
1 'polypeptide(L)'
;MEEPERASGAAAIATQALRGETVEERLQRAVGYKAEGNEHYKARRLSQAIRRYHWALLHLRGVDPNASPPLPAIGTPTVQLSPQQSELLYSTQCDCYNNLAACLLLTDTVNYERVRTYSEKVLERQPGNVKALYRAGVASNHLRDYQRDLG
;
A
#
# COMPACT_ATOMS: atom_id res chain seq x y z
N MET A 1 27.77 -28.70 -1.54
CA MET A 1 26.30 -28.59 -1.48
C MET A 1 26.03 -27.14 -1.09
N GLU A 2 25.74 -26.29 -2.08
CA GLU A 2 25.64 -24.83 -1.97
C GLU A 2 24.20 -24.35 -1.77
N GLU A 3 24.11 -23.10 -1.30
CA GLU A 3 22.99 -22.16 -1.13
C GLU A 3 22.07 -22.32 0.10
N PRO A 4 21.89 -21.20 0.87
CA PRO A 4 21.00 -20.12 0.43
C PRO A 4 21.49 -18.68 0.69
N GLU A 5 21.62 -17.85 -0.36
CA GLU A 5 21.88 -16.39 -0.23
C GLU A 5 20.97 -15.49 -1.11
N ARG A 6 19.91 -16.02 -1.74
CA ARG A 6 19.17 -15.27 -2.77
C ARG A 6 18.10 -14.28 -2.28
N ALA A 7 17.80 -14.20 -0.99
CA ALA A 7 16.72 -13.32 -0.52
C ALA A 7 17.16 -11.85 -0.29
N SER A 8 18.44 -11.60 -0.02
CA SER A 8 18.96 -10.25 0.30
C SER A 8 19.19 -9.38 -0.95
N GLY A 9 19.63 -10.00 -2.05
CA GLY A 9 19.96 -9.30 -3.29
C GLY A 9 18.77 -8.60 -3.95
N ALA A 10 17.58 -9.19 -3.92
CA ALA A 10 16.40 -8.60 -4.58
C ALA A 10 15.94 -7.29 -3.93
N ALA A 11 16.02 -7.19 -2.59
CA ALA A 11 15.67 -5.98 -1.86
C ALA A 11 16.72 -4.86 -2.07
N ALA A 12 18.01 -5.22 -2.12
CA ALA A 12 19.10 -4.28 -2.39
C ALA A 12 19.07 -3.76 -3.84
N ILE A 13 18.81 -4.63 -4.82
CA ILE A 13 18.66 -4.26 -6.24
C ILE A 13 17.45 -3.35 -6.44
N ALA A 14 16.31 -3.65 -5.79
CA ALA A 14 15.15 -2.78 -5.81
C ALA A 14 15.46 -1.40 -5.21
N THR A 15 16.25 -1.36 -4.13
CA THR A 15 16.68 -0.10 -3.47
C THR A 15 17.65 0.72 -4.35
N GLN A 16 18.49 0.06 -5.16
CA GLN A 16 19.43 0.71 -6.08
C GLN A 16 18.74 1.28 -7.32
N ALA A 17 17.79 0.55 -7.92
CA ALA A 17 17.05 0.98 -9.13
C ALA A 17 16.21 2.24 -8.88
N LEU A 18 15.69 2.41 -7.67
CA LEU A 18 14.91 3.57 -7.27
C LEU A 18 15.72 4.89 -7.38
N ARG A 19 17.05 4.90 -7.22
CA ARG A 19 17.82 6.16 -7.12
C ARG A 19 17.99 6.95 -8.42
N GLY A 20 17.65 6.38 -9.59
CA GLY A 20 17.77 7.04 -10.90
C GLY A 20 16.45 7.29 -11.64
N GLU A 21 15.32 6.86 -11.08
CA GLU A 21 14.00 6.96 -11.74
C GLU A 21 13.35 8.31 -11.51
N THR A 22 12.76 8.85 -12.57
CA THR A 22 11.93 10.05 -12.51
C THR A 22 10.66 9.80 -11.68
N VAL A 23 10.07 10.88 -11.16
CA VAL A 23 8.79 10.84 -10.45
C VAL A 23 7.71 10.16 -11.30
N GLU A 24 7.66 10.50 -12.59
CA GLU A 24 6.68 9.97 -13.53
C GLU A 24 6.80 8.46 -13.70
N GLU A 25 8.01 7.94 -13.92
CA GLU A 25 8.25 6.50 -14.06
C GLU A 25 7.83 5.73 -12.81
N ARG A 26 8.07 6.30 -11.62
CA ARG A 26 7.67 5.68 -10.35
C ARG A 26 6.16 5.65 -10.17
N LEU A 27 5.46 6.72 -10.56
CA LEU A 27 3.99 6.75 -10.56
C LEU A 27 3.43 5.71 -11.53
N GLN A 28 3.96 5.66 -12.76
CA GLN A 28 3.52 4.68 -13.77
C GLN A 28 3.77 3.23 -13.32
N ARG A 29 4.92 2.94 -12.70
CA ARG A 29 5.18 1.62 -12.12
C ARG A 29 4.22 1.27 -11.00
N ALA A 30 3.90 2.22 -10.12
CA ALA A 30 2.91 2.00 -9.07
C ALA A 30 1.52 1.67 -9.65
N VAL A 31 1.10 2.38 -10.69
CA VAL A 31 -0.13 2.08 -11.43
C VAL A 31 -0.08 0.68 -12.06
N GLY A 32 1.05 0.31 -12.66
CA GLY A 32 1.27 -1.03 -13.21
C GLY A 32 1.13 -2.13 -12.16
N TYR A 33 1.80 -1.99 -11.01
CA TYR A 33 1.67 -2.95 -9.91
C TYR A 33 0.26 -3.00 -9.32
N LYS A 34 -0.46 -1.88 -9.25
CA LYS A 34 -1.87 -1.88 -8.88
C LYS A 34 -2.68 -2.72 -9.87
N ALA A 35 -2.47 -2.53 -11.16
CA ALA A 35 -3.19 -3.28 -12.21
C ALA A 35 -2.89 -4.79 -12.12
N GLU A 36 -1.63 -5.19 -11.99
CA GLU A 36 -1.25 -6.59 -11.76
C GLU A 36 -1.88 -7.17 -10.49
N GLY A 37 -1.94 -6.38 -9.41
CA GLY A 37 -2.63 -6.76 -8.18
C GLY A 37 -4.12 -7.02 -8.41
N ASN A 38 -4.78 -6.19 -9.22
CA ASN A 38 -6.19 -6.37 -9.58
C ASN A 38 -6.41 -7.67 -10.38
N GLU A 39 -5.51 -8.00 -11.30
CA GLU A 39 -5.59 -9.25 -12.05
C GLU A 39 -5.43 -10.48 -11.15
N HIS A 40 -4.45 -10.44 -10.22
CA HIS A 40 -4.32 -11.51 -9.21
C HIS A 40 -5.53 -11.60 -8.27
N TYR A 41 -6.14 -10.47 -7.90
CA TYR A 41 -7.33 -10.43 -7.06
C TYR A 41 -8.53 -11.09 -7.76
N LYS A 42 -8.77 -10.75 -9.03
CA LYS A 42 -9.82 -11.38 -9.87
C LYS A 42 -9.60 -12.90 -9.97
N ALA A 43 -8.34 -13.32 -10.10
CA ALA A 43 -7.94 -14.73 -10.12
C ALA A 43 -7.94 -15.42 -8.75
N ARG A 44 -8.42 -14.76 -7.68
CA ARG A 44 -8.43 -15.25 -6.28
C ARG A 44 -7.05 -15.62 -5.71
N ARG A 45 -5.96 -15.13 -6.32
CA ARG A 45 -4.58 -15.31 -5.86
C ARG A 45 -4.21 -14.22 -4.85
N LEU A 46 -4.86 -14.25 -3.67
CA LEU A 46 -4.82 -13.15 -2.70
C LEU A 46 -3.40 -12.76 -2.26
N SER A 47 -2.53 -13.73 -1.92
CA SER A 47 -1.16 -13.43 -1.50
C SER A 47 -0.34 -12.72 -2.59
N GLN A 48 -0.56 -13.06 -3.86
CA GLN A 48 0.10 -12.40 -4.98
C GLN A 48 -0.46 -10.99 -5.19
N ALA A 49 -1.78 -10.82 -5.07
CA ALA A 49 -2.43 -9.52 -5.14
C ALA A 49 -1.90 -8.57 -4.04
N ILE A 50 -1.88 -9.03 -2.79
CA ILE A 50 -1.35 -8.29 -1.64
C ILE A 50 0.09 -7.83 -1.90
N ARG A 51 0.96 -8.73 -2.38
CA ARG A 51 2.35 -8.39 -2.69
C ARG A 51 2.45 -7.28 -3.74
N ARG A 52 1.66 -7.34 -4.81
CA ARG A 52 1.67 -6.32 -5.87
C ARG A 52 1.15 -4.98 -5.39
N TYR A 53 0.07 -4.93 -4.60
CA TYR A 53 -0.39 -3.68 -4.01
C TYR A 53 0.64 -3.07 -3.04
N HIS A 54 1.34 -3.90 -2.27
CA HIS A 54 2.46 -3.40 -1.44
C HIS A 54 3.61 -2.83 -2.26
N TRP A 55 3.97 -3.47 -3.36
CA TRP A 55 4.97 -2.93 -4.28
C TRP A 55 4.53 -1.60 -4.88
N ALA A 56 3.26 -1.46 -5.28
CA ALA A 56 2.72 -0.18 -5.73
C ALA A 56 2.93 0.92 -4.67
N LEU A 57 2.53 0.66 -3.43
CA LEU A 57 2.70 1.61 -2.32
C LEU A 57 4.17 1.95 -2.02
N LEU A 58 5.09 1.01 -2.18
CA LEU A 58 6.53 1.25 -1.98
C LEU A 58 7.08 2.24 -3.02
N HIS A 59 6.69 2.10 -4.29
CA HIS A 59 7.07 3.05 -5.34
C HIS A 59 6.50 4.45 -5.09
N LEU A 60 5.25 4.53 -4.62
CA LEU A 60 4.60 5.80 -4.27
C LEU A 60 5.25 6.46 -3.05
N ARG A 61 5.71 5.68 -2.06
CA ARG A 61 6.38 6.22 -0.87
C ARG A 61 7.63 7.04 -1.21
N GLY A 62 8.36 6.65 -2.26
CA GLY A 62 9.56 7.36 -2.69
C GLY A 62 9.31 8.71 -3.36
N VAL A 63 8.06 9.02 -3.71
CA VAL A 63 7.66 10.28 -4.36
C VAL A 63 6.63 11.07 -3.54
N ASP A 64 6.08 10.48 -2.48
CA ASP A 64 5.09 11.11 -1.62
C ASP A 64 5.79 12.11 -0.65
N PRO A 65 5.54 13.42 -0.79
CA PRO A 65 6.17 14.43 0.06
C PRO A 65 5.73 14.33 1.53
N ASN A 66 4.65 13.61 1.83
CA ASN A 66 4.11 13.46 3.19
C ASN A 66 4.49 12.12 3.86
N ALA A 67 5.23 11.23 3.20
CA ALA A 67 5.45 9.86 3.67
C ALA A 67 6.43 9.67 4.84
N SER A 68 6.97 10.77 5.38
CA SER A 68 7.68 10.99 6.67
C SER A 68 8.47 12.30 6.51
N PRO A 69 8.73 13.09 7.57
CA PRO A 69 9.46 14.35 7.42
C PRO A 69 10.88 14.05 6.89
N PRO A 70 11.41 14.87 5.97
CA PRO A 70 12.83 14.79 5.64
C PRO A 70 13.61 14.95 6.95
N LEU A 71 14.53 14.02 7.22
CA LEU A 71 15.50 14.18 8.31
C LEU A 71 16.17 15.56 8.14
N PRO A 72 16.10 16.47 9.12
CA PRO A 72 16.68 17.80 9.00
C PRO A 72 18.19 17.69 9.15
N ALA A 73 18.89 17.26 8.10
CA ALA A 73 20.35 17.24 8.06
C ALA A 73 20.95 17.11 6.64
N ILE A 74 20.18 16.67 5.64
CA ILE A 74 20.69 16.50 4.28
C ILE A 74 19.67 17.14 3.34
N GLY A 75 20.12 18.13 2.55
CA GLY A 75 19.32 18.90 1.59
C GLY A 75 18.75 18.02 0.48
N THR A 76 17.80 17.18 0.84
CA THR A 76 17.03 16.37 -0.09
C THR A 76 16.11 17.32 -0.84
N PRO A 77 16.17 17.36 -2.18
CA PRO A 77 15.25 18.19 -2.95
C PRO A 77 13.84 17.75 -2.60
N THR A 78 13.04 18.69 -2.09
CA THR A 78 11.60 18.49 -1.92
C THR A 78 11.04 18.09 -3.29
N VAL A 79 10.53 16.87 -3.39
CA VAL A 79 9.91 16.37 -4.61
C VAL A 79 8.67 17.24 -4.87
N GLN A 80 8.76 18.13 -5.85
CA GLN A 80 7.63 18.95 -6.28
C GLN A 80 6.82 18.15 -7.29
N LEU A 81 5.63 17.72 -6.88
CA LEU A 81 4.67 17.05 -7.74
C LEU A 81 3.77 18.08 -8.42
N SER A 82 3.50 17.89 -9.70
CA SER A 82 2.39 18.62 -10.36
C SER A 82 1.04 18.21 -9.74
N PRO A 83 -0.03 19.03 -9.91
CA PRO A 83 -1.37 18.66 -9.44
C PRO A 83 -1.84 17.30 -9.96
N GLN A 84 -1.58 17.01 -11.23
CA GLN A 84 -1.94 15.75 -11.88
C GLN A 84 -1.16 14.56 -11.29
N GLN A 85 0.13 14.73 -11.02
CA GLN A 85 0.95 13.71 -10.37
C GLN A 85 0.54 13.46 -8.93
N SER A 86 0.18 14.51 -8.20
CA SER A 86 -0.34 14.41 -6.83
C SER A 86 -1.66 13.65 -6.81
N GLU A 87 -2.57 13.97 -7.72
CA GLU A 87 -3.84 13.26 -7.87
C GLU A 87 -3.63 11.78 -8.23
N LEU A 88 -2.74 11.48 -9.17
CA LEU A 88 -2.40 10.10 -9.54
C LEU A 88 -1.79 9.32 -8.37
N LEU A 89 -0.90 9.96 -7.60
CA LEU A 89 -0.31 9.40 -6.40
C LEU A 89 -1.38 9.04 -5.37
N TYR A 90 -2.21 10.00 -4.98
CA TYR A 90 -3.20 9.80 -3.91
C TYR A 90 -4.32 8.86 -4.34
N SER A 91 -4.81 8.96 -5.57
CA SER A 91 -5.81 8.01 -6.09
C SER A 91 -5.27 6.58 -6.12
N THR A 92 -4.03 6.38 -6.58
CA THR A 92 -3.39 5.06 -6.61
C THR A 92 -3.14 4.53 -5.19
N GLN A 93 -2.71 5.37 -4.24
CA GLN A 93 -2.57 4.99 -2.83
C GLN A 93 -3.91 4.53 -2.24
N CYS A 94 -4.98 5.33 -2.42
CA CYS A 94 -6.30 5.00 -1.93
C CYS A 94 -6.81 3.68 -2.51
N ASP A 95 -6.67 3.47 -3.83
CA ASP A 95 -7.05 2.21 -4.47
C ASP A 95 -6.29 1.02 -3.88
N CYS A 96 -4.97 1.15 -3.71
CA CYS A 96 -4.15 0.07 -3.16
C CYS A 96 -4.53 -0.28 -1.73
N TYR A 97 -4.73 0.71 -0.85
CA TYR A 97 -5.17 0.47 0.53
C TYR A 97 -6.55 -0.18 0.57
N ASN A 98 -7.49 0.31 -0.25
CA ASN A 98 -8.83 -0.24 -0.31
C ASN A 98 -8.82 -1.71 -0.79
N ASN A 99 -7.99 -2.03 -1.79
CA ASN A 99 -7.84 -3.38 -2.32
C ASN A 99 -7.08 -4.31 -1.36
N LEU A 100 -6.09 -3.80 -0.62
CA LEU A 100 -5.42 -4.56 0.45
C LEU A 100 -6.40 -4.93 1.57
N ALA A 101 -7.20 -3.97 2.04
CA ALA A 101 -8.26 -4.23 3.01
C ALA A 101 -9.25 -5.30 2.50
N ALA A 102 -9.62 -5.22 1.22
CA ALA A 102 -10.46 -6.24 0.58
C ALA A 102 -9.80 -7.63 0.58
N CYS A 103 -8.51 -7.72 0.23
CA CYS A 103 -7.80 -9.00 0.20
C CYS A 103 -7.72 -9.63 1.59
N LEU A 104 -7.39 -8.84 2.61
CA LEU A 104 -7.27 -9.32 4.00
C LEU A 104 -8.59 -9.83 4.57
N LEU A 105 -9.72 -9.24 4.17
CA LEU A 105 -11.04 -9.75 4.57
C LEU A 105 -11.40 -11.10 3.92
N LEU A 106 -10.71 -11.48 2.84
CA LEU A 106 -10.96 -12.73 2.12
C LEU A 106 -9.96 -13.85 2.47
N THR A 107 -8.95 -13.58 3.31
CA THR A 107 -8.02 -14.61 3.77
C THR A 107 -8.62 -15.42 4.92
N ASP A 108 -8.20 -16.67 5.07
CA ASP A 108 -8.69 -17.57 6.13
C ASP A 108 -8.46 -17.01 7.55
N THR A 109 -7.33 -16.32 7.75
CA THR A 109 -7.00 -15.63 9.00
C THR A 109 -7.02 -14.11 8.82
N VAL A 110 -8.18 -13.51 9.06
CA VAL A 110 -8.39 -12.07 8.84
C VAL A 110 -7.65 -11.25 9.90
N ASN A 111 -6.75 -10.39 9.44
CA ASN A 111 -6.12 -9.38 10.30
C ASN A 111 -6.98 -8.10 10.33
N TYR A 112 -7.94 -8.04 11.25
CA TYR A 112 -8.87 -6.91 11.36
C TYR A 112 -8.19 -5.58 11.73
N GLU A 113 -7.10 -5.60 12.49
CA GLU A 113 -6.33 -4.37 12.78
C GLU A 113 -5.81 -3.73 11.49
N ARG A 114 -5.18 -4.52 10.61
CA ARG A 114 -4.69 -4.03 9.32
C ARG A 114 -5.81 -3.60 8.39
N VAL A 115 -6.93 -4.32 8.37
CA VAL A 115 -8.11 -3.92 7.60
C VAL A 115 -8.61 -2.55 8.05
N ARG A 116 -8.70 -2.31 9.36
CA ARG A 116 -9.09 -1.01 9.91
C ARG A 116 -8.09 0.07 9.51
N THR A 117 -6.79 -0.13 9.76
CA THR A 117 -5.75 0.85 9.41
C THR A 117 -5.75 1.22 7.93
N TYR A 118 -5.88 0.24 7.02
CA TYR A 118 -5.92 0.55 5.57
C TYR A 118 -7.20 1.28 5.18
N SER A 119 -8.34 0.92 5.78
CA SER A 119 -9.60 1.60 5.51
C SER A 119 -9.56 3.04 6.01
N GLU A 120 -9.02 3.29 7.21
CA GLU A 120 -8.86 4.64 7.78
C GLU A 120 -7.97 5.52 6.90
N LYS A 121 -6.84 5.00 6.39
CA LYS A 121 -5.99 5.73 5.44
C LYS A 121 -6.72 6.16 4.16
N VAL A 122 -7.68 5.36 3.68
CA VAL A 122 -8.53 5.76 2.55
C VAL A 122 -9.48 6.87 2.98
N LEU A 123 -10.09 6.76 4.16
CA LEU A 123 -11.08 7.71 4.68
C LEU A 123 -10.48 9.07 5.04
N GLU A 124 -9.22 9.13 5.46
CA GLU A 124 -8.47 10.38 5.67
C GLU A 124 -8.46 11.27 4.42
N ARG A 125 -8.49 10.66 3.24
CA ARG A 125 -8.46 11.35 1.93
C ARG A 125 -9.81 11.36 1.23
N GLN A 126 -10.60 10.30 1.41
CA GLN A 126 -11.90 10.10 0.79
C GLN A 126 -12.93 9.72 1.87
N PRO A 127 -13.39 10.67 2.70
CA PRO A 127 -14.29 10.37 3.83
C PRO A 127 -15.60 9.69 3.42
N GLY A 128 -16.07 9.94 2.18
CA GLY A 128 -17.27 9.34 1.61
C GLY A 128 -17.06 7.99 0.91
N ASN A 129 -15.87 7.37 1.01
CA ASN A 129 -15.62 6.10 0.31
C ASN A 129 -16.40 4.95 0.97
N VAL A 130 -17.51 4.58 0.35
CA VAL A 130 -18.44 3.54 0.85
C VAL A 130 -17.75 2.21 1.12
N LYS A 131 -16.80 1.80 0.25
CA LYS A 131 -16.08 0.54 0.43
C LYS A 131 -15.18 0.58 1.66
N ALA A 132 -14.48 1.70 1.88
CA ALA A 132 -13.62 1.86 3.05
C ALA A 132 -14.43 1.97 4.35
N LEU A 133 -15.54 2.72 4.34
CA LEU A 133 -16.47 2.82 5.48
C LEU A 133 -16.98 1.44 5.90
N TYR A 134 -17.46 0.66 4.93
CA TYR A 134 -17.95 -0.69 5.18
C TYR A 134 -16.86 -1.58 5.80
N ARG A 135 -15.65 -1.59 5.22
CA ARG A 135 -14.54 -2.42 5.69
C ARG A 135 -14.04 -2.01 7.08
N ALA A 136 -13.96 -0.71 7.36
CA ALA A 136 -13.64 -0.18 8.68
C ALA A 136 -14.70 -0.58 9.72
N GLY A 137 -15.98 -0.55 9.35
CA GLY A 137 -17.09 -1.00 10.19
C GLY A 137 -16.98 -2.48 10.55
N VAL A 138 -16.80 -3.34 9.54
CA VAL A 138 -16.59 -4.79 9.73
C VAL A 138 -15.41 -5.03 10.68
N ALA A 139 -14.25 -4.43 10.40
CA ALA A 139 -13.07 -4.61 11.23
C ALA A 139 -13.26 -4.12 12.67
N SER A 140 -13.91 -2.96 12.85
CA SER A 140 -14.15 -2.40 14.19
C SER A 140 -15.10 -3.25 15.02
N ASN A 141 -16.10 -3.87 14.39
CA ASN A 141 -17.01 -4.78 15.09
C ASN A 141 -16.27 -6.00 15.64
N HIS A 142 -15.51 -6.68 14.76
CA HIS A 142 -14.75 -7.87 15.15
C HIS A 142 -13.70 -7.60 16.24
N LEU A 143 -13.03 -6.44 16.19
CA LEU A 143 -12.05 -6.08 17.21
C LEU A 143 -12.69 -5.82 18.59
N ARG A 144 -13.94 -5.32 18.63
CA ARG A 144 -14.68 -5.15 19.89
C ARG A 144 -15.12 -6.48 20.48
N ASP A 145 -15.58 -7.40 19.64
CA ASP A 145 -16.00 -8.74 20.08
C ASP A 145 -14.82 -9.51 20.68
N TYR A 146 -13.65 -9.46 20.05
CA TYR A 146 -12.42 -10.07 20.58
C TYR A 146 -12.00 -9.50 21.94
N GLN A 147 -12.16 -8.20 22.16
CA GLN A 147 -11.85 -7.55 23.43
C GLN A 147 -12.82 -7.96 24.55
N ARG A 148 -14.06 -8.32 24.19
CA ARG A 148 -15.08 -8.78 25.14
C ARG A 148 -14.82 -10.20 25.63
N ASP A 149 -14.32 -11.07 24.76
CA ASP A 149 -14.06 -12.49 25.08
C ASP A 149 -12.78 -12.71 25.91
N LEU A 150 -11.94 -11.69 26.06
CA LEU A 150 -10.69 -11.71 26.84
C LEU A 150 -10.81 -11.12 28.25
N GLY A 151 -11.99 -10.62 28.64
CA GLY A 151 -12.27 -10.01 29.95
C GLY A 151 -13.19 -10.87 30.81
#